data_AF-A0A923C8Q6-F1
#
_entry.id   AF-A0A923C8Q6-F1
#
_cell.length_a   1.000
_cell.length_b   1.000
_cell.length_c   1.000
_cell.angle_alpha   90.00
_cell.angle_beta   90.00
_cell.angle_gamma   90.00
#
_symmetry.space_group_name_H-M   'P 1'
#
loop_
_entity.id
_entity.type
_entity.pdbx_description
1 polymer ?
#
loop_
_entity_poly.entity_id
_entity_poly.type
_entity_poly.pdbx_seq_one_letter_code
_entity_poly.pdbx_strand_id
1 'polypeptide(L)'
;MQHFALAGTYRLSIDRVGSDRGQVRINSIHLDERTEGVKGTPYPWVGRYFQDVPVELEATPAKCFSHWEGDARRSNLIHVKPRVDMALKAVFLEGCRAD
;
A
#
# COMPACT_ATOMS: atom_id res chain seq x y z
N MET A 1 12.41 -20.98 24.38
CA MET A 1 11.45 -20.09 23.70
C MET A 1 12.03 -19.76 22.34
N GLN A 2 11.32 -20.06 21.26
CA GLN A 2 11.79 -19.84 19.89
C GLN A 2 11.24 -18.48 19.45
N HIS A 3 12.11 -17.45 19.43
CA HIS A 3 11.75 -16.14 18.92
C HIS A 3 12.16 -16.10 17.43
N PHE A 4 11.28 -15.60 16.56
CA PHE A 4 11.41 -15.64 15.10
C PHE A 4 12.63 -14.92 14.49
N ALA A 5 13.61 -14.49 15.29
CA ALA A 5 14.84 -13.80 14.85
C ALA A 5 14.63 -12.68 13.81
N LEU A 6 13.49 -11.98 13.87
CA LEU A 6 13.17 -10.91 12.93
C LEU A 6 13.99 -9.66 13.24
N ALA A 7 14.55 -9.04 12.19
CA ALA A 7 15.50 -7.92 12.28
C ALA A 7 14.94 -6.64 12.94
N GLY A 8 13.61 -6.57 13.10
CA GLY A 8 12.92 -5.44 13.72
C GLY A 8 11.58 -5.19 13.03
N THR A 9 11.04 -3.99 13.23
CA THR A 9 9.87 -3.50 12.49
C THR A 9 10.18 -2.20 11.78
N TYR A 10 9.38 -1.86 10.78
CA TYR A 10 9.41 -0.57 10.10
C TYR A 10 7.98 -0.03 9.95
N ARG A 11 7.85 1.28 9.76
CA ARG A 11 6.59 1.94 9.43
C ARG A 11 6.40 1.96 7.92
N LEU A 12 5.25 1.47 7.46
CA LEU A 12 4.80 1.63 6.09
C LEU A 12 3.70 2.69 6.04
N SER A 13 3.92 3.76 5.30
CA SER A 13 2.93 4.79 5.02
C SER A 13 2.46 4.67 3.58
N ILE A 14 1.16 4.54 3.37
CA ILE A 14 0.54 4.48 2.04
C ILE A 14 -0.39 5.67 1.87
N ASP A 15 -0.22 6.38 0.76
CA ASP A 15 -1.11 7.46 0.35
C ASP A 15 -1.64 7.22 -1.07
N ARG A 16 -2.62 8.02 -1.50
CA ARG A 16 -3.26 7.92 -2.80
C ARG A 16 -3.59 9.30 -3.36
N VAL A 17 -3.34 9.50 -4.64
CA VAL A 17 -3.81 10.66 -5.41
C VAL A 17 -4.48 10.25 -6.71
N GLY A 18 -5.33 11.13 -7.25
CA GLY A 18 -6.11 10.87 -8.44
C GLY A 18 -7.52 10.40 -8.12
N SER A 19 -8.04 9.49 -8.96
CA SER A 19 -9.39 8.94 -8.84
C SER A 19 -9.73 8.43 -7.43
N ASP A 20 -10.89 8.85 -6.92
CA ASP A 20 -11.47 8.42 -5.64
C ASP A 20 -11.88 6.94 -5.62
N ARG A 21 -11.94 6.30 -6.80
CA ARG A 21 -12.19 4.86 -6.96
C ARG A 21 -10.92 4.02 -6.88
N GLY A 22 -9.74 4.62 -6.98
CA GLY A 22 -8.47 3.90 -6.87
C GLY A 22 -8.28 3.40 -5.44
N GLN A 23 -7.90 2.15 -5.25
CA GLN A 23 -7.66 1.57 -3.93
C GLN A 23 -6.30 0.90 -3.90
N VAL A 24 -5.76 0.76 -2.71
CA VAL A 24 -4.54 0.01 -2.42
C VAL A 24 -4.91 -1.16 -1.53
N ARG A 25 -4.50 -2.35 -1.94
CA ARG A 25 -4.53 -3.56 -1.12
C ARG A 25 -3.12 -3.83 -0.61
N ILE A 26 -2.98 -4.07 0.68
CA ILE A 26 -1.73 -4.44 1.35
C ILE A 26 -1.89 -5.86 1.89
N ASN A 27 -1.16 -6.82 1.32
CA ASN A 27 -1.42 -8.24 1.54
C ASN A 27 -2.93 -8.52 1.41
N SER A 28 -3.61 -9.14 2.38
CA SER A 28 -5.07 -9.37 2.31
C SER A 28 -5.94 -8.16 2.67
N ILE A 29 -5.35 -7.04 3.10
CA ILE A 29 -6.07 -5.88 3.63
C ILE A 29 -6.36 -4.89 2.51
N HIS A 30 -7.64 -4.69 2.18
CA HIS A 30 -8.03 -3.57 1.33
C HIS A 30 -8.01 -2.29 2.16
N LEU A 31 -7.57 -1.16 1.62
CA LEU A 31 -7.67 0.12 2.31
C LEU A 31 -8.95 0.83 1.84
N ASP A 32 -10.07 0.52 2.50
CA ASP A 32 -11.36 1.15 2.32
C ASP A 32 -11.96 1.56 3.68
N GLU A 33 -13.08 2.30 3.68
CA GLU A 33 -13.74 2.77 4.91
C GLU A 33 -14.36 1.63 5.75
N ARG A 34 -14.48 0.44 5.18
CA ARG A 34 -15.06 -0.76 5.83
C ARG A 34 -13.97 -1.64 6.43
N THR A 35 -12.70 -1.36 6.15
CA THR A 35 -11.56 -2.07 6.72
C THR A 35 -11.54 -1.89 8.22
N GLU A 36 -11.52 -3.01 8.95
CA GLU A 36 -11.51 -2.98 10.41
C GLU A 36 -10.30 -2.18 10.92
N GLY A 37 -10.56 -1.23 11.83
CA GLY A 37 -9.55 -0.31 12.34
C GLY A 37 -9.36 0.98 11.52
N VAL A 38 -9.96 1.10 10.33
CA VAL A 38 -10.05 2.37 9.60
C VAL A 38 -11.34 3.08 10.02
N LYS A 39 -11.22 4.30 10.57
CA LYS A 39 -12.37 5.15 10.91
C LYS A 39 -12.38 6.37 9.99
N GLY A 40 -13.33 6.43 9.06
CA GLY A 40 -13.42 7.52 8.09
C GLY A 40 -12.44 7.33 6.94
N THR A 41 -11.61 8.33 6.66
CA THR A 41 -10.77 8.38 5.46
C THR A 41 -9.66 7.33 5.48
N PRO A 42 -9.60 6.40 4.50
CA PRO A 42 -8.62 5.30 4.49
C PRO A 42 -7.20 5.76 4.16
N TYR A 43 -7.02 6.99 3.66
CA TYR A 43 -5.73 7.56 3.30
C TYR A 43 -5.51 8.91 3.98
N PRO A 44 -4.26 9.25 4.36
CA PRO A 44 -3.09 8.37 4.34
C PRO A 44 -3.21 7.25 5.41
N TRP A 45 -2.76 6.05 5.06
CA TRP A 45 -2.72 4.89 5.94
C TRP A 45 -1.33 4.65 6.50
N VAL A 46 -1.24 4.21 7.75
CA VAL A 46 0.02 3.85 8.40
C VAL A 46 -0.10 2.50 9.09
N GLY A 47 0.85 1.61 8.82
CA GLY A 47 0.99 0.33 9.52
C GLY A 47 2.42 0.01 9.90
N ARG A 48 2.58 -1.01 10.74
CA ARG A 48 3.88 -1.51 11.20
C ARG A 48 4.06 -2.95 10.73
N TYR A 49 5.15 -3.20 10.01
CA TYR A 49 5.49 -4.50 9.43
C TYR A 49 6.86 -4.95 9.92
N PHE A 50 7.14 -6.26 9.83
CA PHE A 50 8.45 -6.80 10.14
C PHE A 50 9.45 -6.50 9.01
N GLN A 51 10.66 -6.10 9.39
CA GLN A 51 11.76 -5.93 8.45
C GLN A 51 12.11 -7.27 7.79
N ASP A 52 12.64 -7.21 6.56
CA ASP A 52 13.04 -8.39 5.76
C ASP A 52 11.92 -9.38 5.42
N VAL A 53 10.66 -9.08 5.77
CA VAL A 53 9.49 -9.84 5.32
C VAL A 53 8.87 -9.11 4.13
N PRO A 54 8.73 -9.75 2.96
CA PRO A 54 8.05 -9.15 1.82
C PRO A 54 6.62 -8.76 2.14
N VAL A 55 6.22 -7.55 1.73
CA VAL A 55 4.84 -7.06 1.77
C VAL A 55 4.37 -6.85 0.34
N GLU A 56 3.23 -7.43 0.01
CA GLU A 56 2.57 -7.25 -1.29
C GLU A 56 1.72 -5.99 -1.25
N LEU A 57 1.86 -5.14 -2.26
CA LEU A 57 1.06 -3.94 -2.47
C LEU A 57 0.45 -4.01 -3.87
N GLU A 58 -0.86 -3.84 -3.95
CA GLU A 58 -1.58 -3.82 -5.21
C GLU A 58 -2.43 -2.54 -5.31
N ALA A 59 -2.26 -1.80 -6.40
CA ALA A 59 -3.16 -0.72 -6.78
C ALA A 59 -4.27 -1.25 -7.70
N THR A 60 -5.52 -1.03 -7.31
CA THR A 60 -6.71 -1.48 -8.04
C THR A 60 -7.67 -0.32 -8.32
N PRO A 61 -8.39 -0.32 -9.46
CA PRO A 61 -8.20 -1.22 -10.59
C PRO A 61 -6.93 -0.86 -11.38
N ALA A 62 -6.24 -1.88 -11.89
CA ALA A 62 -4.96 -1.72 -12.59
C ALA A 62 -5.02 -0.74 -13.79
N LYS A 63 -6.14 -0.73 -14.52
CA LYS A 63 -6.37 0.19 -15.66
C LYS A 63 -6.37 1.68 -15.29
N CYS A 64 -6.66 1.98 -14.03
CA CYS A 64 -6.67 3.35 -13.53
C CYS A 64 -5.33 3.73 -12.88
N PHE A 65 -4.47 2.76 -12.61
CA PHE A 65 -3.19 2.99 -11.96
C PHE A 65 -2.17 3.52 -12.97
N SER A 66 -1.46 4.57 -12.59
CA SER A 66 -0.38 5.15 -13.38
C SER A 66 0.99 4.64 -12.93
N HIS A 67 1.34 4.88 -11.66
CA HIS A 67 2.62 4.51 -11.07
C HIS A 67 2.60 4.68 -9.55
N TRP A 68 3.62 4.13 -8.89
CA TRP A 68 3.93 4.40 -7.49
C TRP A 68 4.92 5.58 -7.42
N GLU A 69 4.67 6.54 -6.52
CA GLU A 69 5.72 7.47 -6.07
C GLU A 69 6.40 6.88 -4.82
N GLY A 70 7.70 7.15 -4.66
CA GLY A 70 8.53 6.56 -3.61
C GLY A 70 9.14 5.21 -4.00
N ASP A 71 8.81 4.70 -5.19
CA ASP A 71 9.43 3.53 -5.81
C ASP A 71 9.42 3.67 -7.33
N ALA A 72 10.47 3.21 -8.03
CA ALA A 72 10.58 3.35 -9.48
C ALA A 72 9.80 2.28 -10.28
N ARG A 73 9.17 1.31 -9.60
CA ARG A 73 8.44 0.22 -10.24
C ARG A 73 7.12 0.70 -10.84
N ARG A 74 6.84 0.20 -12.04
CA ARG A 74 5.66 0.57 -12.86
C ARG A 74 4.52 -0.44 -12.81
N SER A 75 4.72 -1.59 -12.17
CA SER A 75 3.66 -2.57 -11.95
C SER A 75 2.67 -2.06 -10.90
N ASN A 76 1.37 -2.28 -11.11
CA ASN A 76 0.36 -2.00 -10.09
C ASN A 76 0.49 -2.94 -8.89
N LEU A 77 1.04 -4.15 -9.09
CA LEU A 77 1.38 -5.13 -8.07
C LEU A 77 2.90 -5.12 -7.82
N ILE A 78 3.32 -4.79 -6.60
CA ILE A 78 4.73 -4.76 -6.19
C ILE A 78 4.93 -5.50 -4.86
N HIS A 79 6.16 -6.01 -4.67
CA HIS A 79 6.58 -6.62 -3.41
C HIS A 79 7.69 -5.78 -2.79
N VAL A 80 7.44 -5.11 -1.68
CA VAL A 80 8.46 -4.35 -0.95
C VAL A 80 9.08 -5.21 0.14
N LYS A 81 10.37 -5.07 0.39
CA LYS A 81 11.04 -5.71 1.53
C LYS A 81 11.92 -4.69 2.27
N PRO A 82 11.31 -3.75 3.00
CA PRO A 82 12.06 -2.64 3.62
C PRO A 82 12.81 -3.08 4.87
N ARG A 83 13.90 -2.38 5.15
CA ARG A 83 14.62 -2.41 6.45
C ARG A 83 14.43 -1.13 7.26
N VAL A 84 13.92 -0.08 6.62
CA VAL A 84 13.68 1.24 7.20
C VAL A 84 12.26 1.69 6.86
N ASP A 85 11.78 2.73 7.55
CA ASP A 85 10.48 3.33 7.27
C ASP A 85 10.35 3.67 5.79
N MET A 86 9.19 3.35 5.22
CA MET A 86 8.92 3.48 3.79
C MET A 86 7.60 4.21 3.59
N ALA A 87 7.60 5.19 2.69
CA ALA A 87 6.40 5.88 2.26
C ALA A 87 6.20 5.65 0.76
N LEU A 88 4.98 5.27 0.38
CA LEU A 88 4.58 5.10 -1.00
C LEU A 88 3.26 5.81 -1.26
N LYS A 89 3.10 6.30 -2.48
CA LYS A 89 1.84 6.87 -2.92
C LYS A 89 1.42 6.23 -4.24
N ALA A 90 0.19 5.72 -4.29
CA ALA A 90 -0.40 5.24 -5.53
C ALA A 90 -0.97 6.42 -6.33
N VAL A 91 -0.51 6.60 -7.57
CA VAL A 91 -1.01 7.63 -8.47
C VAL A 91 -2.01 7.00 -9.43
N PHE A 92 -3.25 7.47 -9.41
CA PHE A 92 -4.31 7.06 -10.31
C PHE A 92 -4.64 8.15 -11.35
N LEU A 93 -5.08 7.72 -12.54
CA LEU A 93 -5.57 8.62 -13.58
C LEU A 93 -6.94 9.20 -13.17
N GLU A 94 -7.08 10.52 -13.30
CA GLU A 94 -8.34 11.23 -13.10
C GLU A 94 -9.42 10.73 -14.07
N GLY A 95 -10.68 10.66 -13.60
CA GLY A 95 -11.82 10.29 -14.44
C GLY A 95 -11.89 8.82 -14.89
N CYS A 96 -10.97 7.97 -14.43
CA CYS A 96 -10.98 6.55 -14.79
C CYS A 96 -12.18 5.81 -14.18
N ARG A 97 -12.96 5.12 -15.03
CA ARG A 97 -14.14 4.35 -14.62
C ARG A 97 -13.76 2.92 -14.29
N ALA A 98 -14.09 2.49 -13.08
CA ALA A 98 -14.15 1.07 -12.74
C ALA A 98 -15.42 0.49 -13.39
N ASP A 99 -15.29 -0.02 -14.62
CA ASP A 99 -16.28 -0.90 -15.26
C ASP A 99 -16.74 -2.03 -14.34
#